data_AF-A0AA90T4S0-F1
#
_entry.id   AF-A0AA90T4S0-F1
#
_cell.length_a   1.000
_cell.length_b   1.000
_cell.length_c   1.000
_cell.angle_alpha   90.00
_cell.angle_beta   90.00
_cell.angle_gamma   90.00
#
_symmetry.space_group_name_H-M   'P 1'
#
loop_
_entity.id
_entity.type
_entity.pdbx_description
1 polymer ?
#
loop_
_entity_poly.entity_id
_entity_poly.type
_entity_poly.pdbx_seq_one_letter_code
_entity_poly.pdbx_strand_id
1 'polypeptide(L)'
;MKRKKILSWTLGIAIVVGLGTWGTFAVLENVNDYKAIEKKHETVTADEGDTSQDVDQEVVNTPIVKDVVTLADGRDGHTFIADTHSFLNDTLGYGRVKSADYRSQRANAEDVLQALKGAKVKNEEITADFKKIEEYANVVFKEDNRDAMVQLHRLFHDLDIYFNGYDYDQTWGVTDFEGE
;
A
#
# COMPACT_ATOMS: atom_id res chain seq x y z
N MET A 1 73.92 18.38 5.56
CA MET A 1 73.08 17.22 5.14
C MET A 1 72.67 16.48 6.41
N LYS A 2 71.43 16.17 6.79
CA LYS A 2 70.12 16.03 6.14
C LYS A 2 69.03 16.58 7.08
N ARG A 3 67.97 17.17 6.53
CA ARG A 3 66.84 17.75 7.27
C ARG A 3 65.74 16.70 7.55
N LYS A 4 65.19 16.84 8.76
CA LYS A 4 63.90 16.44 9.37
C LYS A 4 62.87 15.65 8.53
N LYS A 5 62.30 14.60 9.14
CA LYS A 5 60.98 14.06 8.76
C LYS A 5 59.92 14.71 9.65
N ILE A 6 59.01 15.48 9.04
CA ILE A 6 57.79 16.00 9.67
C ILE A 6 56.66 15.12 9.14
N LEU A 7 55.98 14.40 10.03
CA LEU A 7 54.78 13.65 9.70
C LEU A 7 53.62 14.66 9.63
N SER A 8 53.11 14.93 8.43
CA SER A 8 51.86 15.64 8.20
C SER A 8 50.89 14.60 7.63
N TRP A 9 49.81 14.31 8.35
CA TRP A 9 48.69 13.55 7.79
C TRP A 9 47.74 14.57 7.15
N THR A 10 47.65 14.49 5.83
CA THR A 10 46.85 15.34 4.97
C THR A 10 45.38 15.00 5.07
N LEU A 11 44.57 16.03 5.32
CA LEU A 11 43.15 16.08 5.01
C LEU A 11 42.99 16.32 3.49
N GLY A 12 42.09 15.57 2.84
CA GLY A 12 41.44 15.98 1.59
C GLY A 12 41.94 15.34 0.29
N ILE A 13 41.09 14.53 -0.34
CA ILE A 13 41.01 14.31 -1.80
C ILE A 13 39.50 14.25 -2.09
N ALA A 14 38.87 15.30 -2.62
CA ALA A 14 38.94 15.85 -3.98
C ALA A 14 38.24 14.94 -5.01
N ILE A 15 37.07 15.44 -5.42
CA ILE A 15 36.23 15.02 -6.53
C ILE A 15 37.04 14.95 -7.82
N VAL A 16 36.87 13.87 -8.60
CA VAL A 16 37.16 13.86 -10.04
C VAL A 16 35.89 13.51 -10.79
N VAL A 17 35.34 14.54 -11.43
CA VAL A 17 34.33 14.45 -12.49
C VAL A 17 35.06 14.01 -13.77
N GLY A 18 34.64 12.89 -14.34
CA GLY A 18 34.87 12.54 -15.73
C GLY A 18 33.60 12.84 -16.53
N LEU A 19 33.66 13.85 -17.37
CA LEU A 19 32.60 14.35 -18.25
C LEU A 19 32.33 13.45 -19.46
N GLY A 20 31.07 13.49 -19.91
CA GLY A 20 30.59 13.11 -21.24
C GLY A 20 29.04 13.03 -21.25
N THR A 21 28.30 14.13 -21.02
CA THR A 21 27.59 14.96 -22.05
C THR A 21 26.80 14.12 -23.07
N TRP A 22 25.50 14.27 -23.32
CA TRP A 22 24.60 15.43 -23.35
C TRP A 22 23.14 14.96 -23.26
N GLY A 23 22.26 15.78 -22.67
CA GLY A 23 20.82 15.59 -22.74
C GLY A 23 20.07 16.48 -21.76
N THR A 24 20.11 17.80 -21.96
CA THR A 24 19.15 18.72 -21.32
C THR A 24 17.80 18.57 -22.00
N PHE A 25 16.70 18.40 -21.27
CA PHE A 25 15.48 19.20 -21.46
C PHE A 25 14.51 18.99 -20.29
N ALA A 26 13.96 20.10 -19.82
CA ALA A 26 12.91 20.17 -18.81
C ALA A 26 11.61 19.53 -19.32
N VAL A 27 10.85 18.88 -18.43
CA VAL A 27 9.38 18.87 -18.47
C VAL A 27 8.88 18.89 -17.02
N LEU A 28 8.49 20.08 -16.57
CA LEU A 28 7.39 20.22 -15.63
C LEU A 28 6.09 20.24 -16.47
N GLU A 29 5.02 19.70 -15.90
CA GLU A 29 3.60 19.77 -16.29
C GLU A 29 2.95 18.56 -16.98
N ASN A 30 1.96 18.03 -16.25
CA ASN A 30 0.65 17.51 -16.66
C ASN A 30 0.51 16.22 -17.48
N VAL A 31 0.08 15.18 -16.78
CA VAL A 31 -0.84 14.08 -17.20
C VAL A 31 -1.31 13.45 -15.88
N ASN A 32 -2.54 13.54 -15.35
CA ASN A 32 -3.87 13.55 -15.96
C ASN A 32 -3.94 12.72 -17.23
N ASP A 33 -3.81 11.40 -17.07
CA ASP A 33 -4.64 10.40 -17.76
C ASP A 33 -4.19 8.99 -17.35
N TYR A 34 -4.75 8.47 -16.24
CA TYR A 34 -4.77 7.03 -15.98
C TYR A 34 -6.15 6.50 -16.39
N LYS A 35 -6.35 6.39 -17.71
CA LYS A 35 -7.45 5.61 -18.27
C LYS A 35 -6.96 4.82 -19.49
N ALA A 36 -7.42 3.57 -19.51
CA ALA A 36 -7.42 2.62 -20.60
C ALA A 36 -6.09 1.95 -20.94
N ILE A 37 -5.89 0.75 -20.36
CA ILE A 37 -5.26 -0.34 -21.11
C ILE A 37 -6.30 -1.47 -21.19
N GLU A 38 -7.09 -1.42 -22.26
CA GLU A 38 -7.80 -2.59 -22.77
C GLU A 38 -6.82 -3.55 -23.46
N LYS A 39 -7.09 -4.83 -23.24
CA LYS A 39 -6.57 -6.04 -23.89
C LYS A 39 -5.92 -5.86 -25.27
N LYS A 40 -4.74 -6.48 -25.43
CA LYS A 40 -4.48 -7.35 -26.59
C LYS A 40 -3.76 -8.63 -26.16
N HIS A 41 -4.50 -9.72 -26.28
CA HIS A 41 -4.05 -11.10 -26.30
C HIS A 41 -3.49 -11.40 -27.69
N GLU A 42 -2.22 -11.80 -27.78
CA GLU A 42 -1.75 -12.66 -28.86
C GLU A 42 -0.59 -13.55 -28.38
N THR A 43 -0.67 -14.79 -28.84
CA THR A 43 -0.12 -16.02 -28.27
C THR A 43 1.25 -16.34 -28.87
N VAL A 44 2.21 -16.77 -28.05
CA VAL A 44 3.34 -17.61 -28.50
C VAL A 44 3.60 -18.71 -27.47
N THR A 45 3.71 -19.92 -28.01
CA THR A 45 3.80 -21.24 -27.39
C THR A 45 5.11 -21.55 -26.67
N ALA A 46 4.95 -22.21 -25.52
CA ALA A 46 5.82 -23.10 -24.74
C ALA A 46 7.29 -23.33 -25.15
N ASP A 47 8.19 -23.06 -24.21
CA ASP A 47 9.26 -24.00 -23.83
C ASP A 47 9.31 -24.07 -22.29
N GLU A 48 9.34 -25.29 -21.77
CA GLU A 48 9.14 -25.64 -20.37
C GLU A 48 10.46 -25.54 -19.58
N GLY A 49 10.36 -25.03 -18.36
CA GLY A 49 11.33 -25.31 -17.31
C GLY A 49 11.66 -24.11 -16.44
N ASP A 50 10.83 -23.81 -15.43
CA ASP A 50 11.28 -23.85 -14.04
C ASP A 50 10.07 -23.64 -13.09
N THR A 51 9.71 -24.72 -12.40
CA THR A 51 8.99 -24.80 -11.12
C THR A 51 7.82 -23.84 -10.88
N SER A 52 6.66 -24.22 -11.40
CA SER A 52 5.36 -23.84 -10.87
C SER A 52 5.23 -24.26 -9.41
N GLN A 53 5.27 -23.30 -8.49
CA GLN A 53 4.48 -23.42 -7.27
C GLN A 53 3.07 -22.94 -7.62
N ASP A 54 2.32 -23.81 -8.30
CA ASP A 54 0.87 -23.84 -8.19
C ASP A 54 0.59 -24.29 -6.76
N VAL A 55 0.58 -23.33 -5.83
CA VAL A 55 -0.18 -23.52 -4.61
C VAL A 55 -1.61 -23.26 -5.06
N ASP A 56 -2.40 -24.32 -5.13
CA ASP A 56 -3.85 -24.23 -5.20
C ASP A 56 -4.30 -23.34 -4.03
N GLN A 57 -4.40 -22.03 -4.26
CA GLN A 57 -4.89 -21.11 -3.26
C GLN A 57 -6.40 -21.33 -3.19
N GLU A 58 -6.82 -21.93 -2.09
CA GLU A 58 -8.22 -22.21 -1.80
C GLU A 58 -8.89 -20.87 -1.48
N VAL A 59 -9.74 -20.38 -2.38
CA VAL A 59 -10.55 -19.17 -2.17
C VAL A 59 -11.28 -19.29 -0.82
N VAL A 60 -10.77 -18.57 0.19
CA VAL A 60 -11.16 -18.75 1.59
C VAL A 60 -12.58 -18.24 1.85
N ASN A 61 -13.03 -17.21 1.10
CA ASN A 61 -14.38 -16.64 1.22
C ASN A 61 -14.97 -16.24 -0.14
N THR A 62 -16.30 -16.29 -0.24
CA THR A 62 -17.02 -15.76 -1.41
C THR A 62 -17.18 -14.24 -1.25
N PRO A 63 -16.79 -13.41 -2.23
CA PRO A 63 -16.96 -11.97 -2.15
C PRO A 63 -18.42 -11.59 -1.96
N ILE A 64 -18.69 -10.65 -1.06
CA ILE A 64 -20.07 -10.23 -0.80
C ILE A 64 -20.63 -9.33 -1.92
N VAL A 65 -21.95 -9.15 -1.95
CA VAL A 65 -22.60 -8.30 -2.96
C VAL A 65 -22.12 -6.85 -2.90
N LYS A 66 -21.88 -6.24 -4.07
CA LYS A 66 -21.21 -4.92 -4.17
C LYS A 66 -21.98 -3.75 -3.55
N ASP A 67 -23.29 -3.86 -3.35
CA ASP A 67 -24.14 -2.76 -2.88
C ASP A 67 -24.27 -2.69 -1.35
N VAL A 68 -23.53 -3.52 -0.60
CA VAL A 68 -23.45 -3.46 0.87
C VAL A 68 -22.76 -2.17 1.33
N VAL A 69 -21.72 -1.74 0.62
CA VAL A 69 -20.96 -0.51 0.92
C VAL A 69 -20.91 0.38 -0.32
N THR A 70 -21.31 1.63 -0.17
CA THR A 70 -21.18 2.67 -1.19
C THR A 70 -20.57 3.91 -0.57
N LEU A 71 -19.41 4.34 -1.09
CA LEU A 71 -18.74 5.54 -0.61
C LEU A 71 -19.38 6.81 -1.17
N ALA A 72 -19.17 7.94 -0.48
CA ALA A 72 -19.79 9.22 -0.87
C ALA A 72 -19.28 9.76 -2.22
N ASP A 73 -18.07 9.38 -2.61
CA ASP A 73 -17.45 9.73 -3.90
C ASP A 73 -17.86 8.79 -5.06
N GLY A 74 -18.71 7.80 -4.78
CA GLY A 74 -19.22 6.85 -5.77
C GLY A 74 -18.35 5.61 -5.97
N ARG A 75 -17.21 5.49 -5.28
CA ARG A 75 -16.45 4.22 -5.25
C ARG A 75 -17.23 3.15 -4.51
N ASP A 76 -17.10 1.91 -4.96
CA ASP A 76 -17.64 0.75 -4.25
C ASP A 76 -16.69 0.33 -3.11
N GLY A 77 -17.26 -0.33 -2.09
CA GLY A 77 -16.47 -0.78 -0.94
C GLY A 77 -15.37 -1.78 -1.27
N HIS A 78 -15.55 -2.62 -2.31
CA HIS A 78 -14.57 -3.65 -2.65
C HIS A 78 -13.25 -3.00 -3.09
N THR A 79 -13.35 -2.08 -4.05
CA THR A 79 -12.21 -1.32 -4.56
C THR A 79 -11.50 -0.54 -3.44
N PHE A 80 -12.28 0.13 -2.58
CA PHE A 80 -11.72 0.89 -1.46
C PHE A 80 -10.92 0.05 -0.47
N ILE A 81 -11.45 -1.11 -0.09
CA ILE A 81 -10.81 -2.03 0.85
C ILE A 81 -9.52 -2.58 0.23
N ALA A 82 -9.59 -3.10 -1.01
CA ALA A 82 -8.46 -3.71 -1.70
C ALA A 82 -7.31 -2.71 -1.95
N ASP A 83 -7.62 -1.51 -2.46
CA ASP A 83 -6.61 -0.48 -2.75
C ASP A 83 -5.90 -0.03 -1.46
N THR A 84 -6.67 0.15 -0.38
CA THR A 84 -6.11 0.57 0.90
C THR A 84 -5.27 -0.54 1.54
N HIS A 85 -5.73 -1.79 1.49
CA HIS A 85 -4.95 -2.94 1.93
C HIS A 85 -3.64 -3.05 1.16
N SER A 86 -3.65 -2.96 -0.17
CA SER A 86 -2.46 -3.01 -1.00
C SER A 86 -1.42 -1.94 -0.60
N PHE A 87 -1.87 -0.69 -0.41
CA PHE A 87 -0.98 0.38 0.08
C PHE A 87 -0.35 0.04 1.44
N LEU A 88 -1.15 -0.45 2.39
CA LEU A 88 -0.68 -0.77 3.74
C LEU A 88 0.28 -1.96 3.71
N ASN A 89 0.01 -2.98 2.89
CA ASN A 89 0.89 -4.13 2.72
C ASN A 89 2.24 -3.73 2.12
N ASP A 90 2.25 -2.90 1.07
CA ASP A 90 3.49 -2.45 0.42
C ASP A 90 4.38 -1.61 1.34
N THR A 91 3.75 -0.81 2.20
CA THR A 91 4.45 0.18 3.04
C THR A 91 4.77 -0.33 4.45
N LEU A 92 3.98 -1.25 5.00
CA LEU A 92 4.12 -1.74 6.38
C LEU A 92 4.46 -3.23 6.43
N GLY A 93 4.09 -4.00 5.40
CA GLY A 93 4.33 -5.44 5.32
C GLY A 93 5.81 -5.82 5.37
N TYR A 94 6.07 -7.09 5.65
CA TYR A 94 7.41 -7.67 5.72
C TYR A 94 8.40 -6.91 6.64
N GLY A 95 7.89 -6.41 7.77
CA GLY A 95 8.71 -5.73 8.79
C GLY A 95 9.02 -4.27 8.51
N ARG A 96 8.40 -3.65 7.50
CA ARG A 96 8.67 -2.26 7.09
C ARG A 96 8.07 -1.18 8.00
N VAL A 97 7.22 -1.54 8.96
CA VAL A 97 6.59 -0.63 9.93
C VAL A 97 7.56 0.41 10.52
N LYS A 98 8.76 -0.02 10.93
CA LYS A 98 9.75 0.86 11.60
C LYS A 98 10.35 1.92 10.67
N SER A 99 10.35 1.67 9.36
CA SER A 99 10.94 2.53 8.34
C SER A 99 9.92 3.21 7.44
N ALA A 100 8.62 2.97 7.66
CA ALA A 100 7.57 3.50 6.81
C ALA A 100 7.55 5.04 6.84
N ASP A 101 7.42 5.66 5.66
CA ASP A 101 7.33 7.12 5.54
C ASP A 101 6.00 7.62 6.11
N TYR A 102 6.09 8.38 7.21
CA TYR A 102 4.93 8.87 7.92
C TYR A 102 4.06 9.81 7.07
N ARG A 103 4.63 10.60 6.15
CA ARG A 103 3.82 11.51 5.32
C ARG A 103 2.91 10.73 4.39
N SER A 104 3.41 9.65 3.79
CA SER A 104 2.59 8.75 2.97
C SER A 104 1.48 8.09 3.80
N GLN A 105 1.80 7.61 5.02
CA GLN A 105 0.80 7.02 5.92
C GLN A 105 -0.28 8.02 6.34
N ARG A 106 0.13 9.26 6.65
CA ARG A 106 -0.78 10.35 7.00
C ARG A 106 -1.70 10.72 5.82
N ALA A 107 -1.18 10.76 4.60
CA ALA A 107 -1.97 11.03 3.40
C ALA A 107 -3.00 9.92 3.15
N ASN A 108 -2.59 8.65 3.25
CA ASN A 108 -3.52 7.53 3.15
C ASN A 108 -4.60 7.57 4.25
N ALA A 109 -4.22 7.89 5.49
CA ALA A 109 -5.19 8.04 6.58
C ALA A 109 -6.19 9.18 6.32
N GLU A 110 -5.74 10.30 5.73
CA GLU A 110 -6.64 11.38 5.29
C GLU A 110 -7.61 10.89 4.21
N ASP A 111 -7.13 10.17 3.20
CA ASP A 111 -7.96 9.62 2.13
C ASP A 111 -9.00 8.62 2.68
N VAL A 112 -8.62 7.77 3.64
CA VAL A 112 -9.55 6.87 4.36
C VAL A 112 -10.63 7.66 5.07
N LEU A 113 -10.26 8.69 5.85
CA LEU A 113 -11.23 9.53 6.57
C LEU A 113 -12.19 10.25 5.62
N GLN A 114 -11.71 10.71 4.46
CA GLN A 114 -12.58 11.33 3.45
C GLN A 114 -13.49 10.31 2.76
N ALA A 115 -12.99 9.12 2.46
CA ALA A 115 -13.77 8.04 1.83
C ALA A 115 -14.95 7.61 2.71
N LEU A 116 -14.70 7.44 4.01
CA LEU A 116 -15.71 7.00 4.98
C LEU A 116 -16.75 8.08 5.30
N LYS A 117 -16.42 9.36 5.09
CA LYS A 117 -17.33 10.47 5.33
C LYS A 117 -18.56 10.40 4.42
N GLY A 118 -19.69 9.99 5.01
CA GLY A 118 -20.97 9.86 4.29
C GLY A 118 -21.10 8.56 3.50
N ALA A 119 -20.23 7.58 3.75
CA ALA A 119 -20.40 6.23 3.26
C ALA A 119 -21.74 5.64 3.75
N LYS A 120 -22.38 4.85 2.88
CA LYS A 120 -23.60 4.11 3.19
C LYS A 120 -23.24 2.64 3.32
N VAL A 121 -23.48 2.08 4.50
CA VAL A 121 -23.18 0.69 4.83
C VAL A 121 -24.47 0.00 5.26
N LYS A 122 -24.78 -1.15 4.65
CA LYS A 122 -26.03 -1.91 4.88
C LYS A 122 -25.87 -3.08 5.86
N ASN A 123 -24.71 -3.21 6.49
CA ASN A 123 -24.37 -4.25 7.45
C ASN A 123 -23.82 -3.61 8.74
N GLU A 124 -24.29 -4.07 9.89
CA GLU A 124 -23.96 -3.46 11.19
C GLU A 124 -22.54 -3.76 11.66
N GLU A 125 -22.01 -4.95 11.36
CA GLU A 125 -20.63 -5.37 11.70
C GLU A 125 -19.61 -4.56 10.89
N ILE A 126 -19.83 -4.44 9.58
CA ILE A 126 -19.00 -3.60 8.70
C ILE A 126 -19.07 -2.13 9.15
N THR A 127 -20.24 -1.67 9.63
CA THR A 127 -20.38 -0.32 10.18
C THR A 127 -19.54 -0.15 11.45
N ALA A 128 -19.46 -1.17 12.31
CA ALA A 128 -18.63 -1.15 13.49
C ALA A 128 -17.13 -1.16 13.13
N ASP A 129 -16.72 -1.97 12.16
CA ASP A 129 -15.34 -2.00 11.67
C ASP A 129 -14.91 -0.69 11.03
N PHE A 130 -15.79 -0.05 10.26
CA PHE A 130 -15.52 1.26 9.68
C PHE A 130 -15.32 2.34 10.75
N LYS A 131 -16.01 2.26 11.89
CA LYS A 131 -15.74 3.16 13.04
C LYS A 131 -14.36 2.92 13.65
N LYS A 132 -13.96 1.66 13.84
CA LYS A 132 -12.61 1.32 14.31
C LYS A 132 -11.54 1.86 13.34
N ILE A 133 -11.78 1.71 12.03
CA ILE A 133 -10.91 2.27 10.98
C ILE A 133 -10.83 3.79 11.10
N GLU A 134 -11.96 4.50 11.23
CA GLU A 134 -11.98 5.96 11.44
C GLU A 134 -11.17 6.38 12.68
N GLU A 135 -11.26 5.63 13.78
CA GLU A 135 -10.52 5.90 15.01
C GLU A 135 -9.00 5.78 14.79
N TYR A 136 -8.52 4.67 14.22
CA TYR A 136 -7.09 4.50 13.97
C TYR A 136 -6.56 5.44 12.89
N ALA A 137 -7.34 5.69 11.82
CA ALA A 137 -6.98 6.67 10.79
C ALA A 137 -6.85 8.08 11.37
N ASN A 138 -7.74 8.47 12.29
CA ASN A 138 -7.60 9.74 13.00
C ASN A 138 -6.32 9.85 13.84
N VAL A 139 -5.86 8.75 14.44
CA VAL A 139 -4.59 8.73 15.18
C VAL A 139 -3.41 8.89 14.22
N VAL A 140 -3.36 8.09 13.15
CA VAL A 140 -2.30 8.17 12.12
C VAL A 140 -2.29 9.53 11.42
N PHE A 141 -3.44 10.17 11.23
CA PHE A 141 -3.51 11.50 10.63
C PHE A 141 -2.86 12.58 11.52
N LYS A 142 -2.94 12.42 12.84
CA LYS A 142 -2.49 13.41 13.83
C LYS A 142 -1.03 13.20 14.23
N GLU A 143 -0.58 11.97 14.34
CA GLU A 143 0.75 11.63 14.83
C GLU A 143 1.32 10.35 14.20
N ASP A 144 2.65 10.24 14.27
CA ASP A 144 3.42 9.10 13.74
C ASP A 144 3.31 7.87 14.66
N ASN A 145 2.09 7.34 14.77
CA ASN A 145 1.74 6.23 15.65
C ASN A 145 1.80 4.89 14.89
N ARG A 146 2.87 4.13 15.12
CA ARG A 146 3.15 2.87 14.43
C ARG A 146 2.17 1.77 14.77
N ASP A 147 1.68 1.75 16.01
CA ASP A 147 0.70 0.75 16.44
C ASP A 147 -0.64 0.99 15.72
N ALA A 148 -1.07 2.25 15.59
CA ALA A 148 -2.27 2.60 14.84
C ALA A 148 -2.16 2.26 13.34
N MET A 149 -0.98 2.46 12.72
CA MET A 149 -0.73 2.03 11.34
C MET A 149 -0.89 0.50 11.18
N VAL A 150 -0.37 -0.27 12.13
CA VAL A 150 -0.50 -1.73 12.13
C VAL A 150 -1.97 -2.14 12.31
N GLN A 151 -2.72 -1.48 13.19
CA GLN A 151 -4.14 -1.78 13.36
C GLN A 151 -4.96 -1.48 12.11
N LEU A 152 -4.69 -0.37 11.42
CA LEU A 152 -5.30 -0.10 10.12
C LEU A 152 -5.00 -1.21 9.12
N HIS A 153 -3.73 -1.61 8.99
CA HIS A 153 -3.34 -2.68 8.07
C HIS A 153 -4.11 -3.97 8.35
N ARG A 154 -4.21 -4.38 9.61
CA ARG A 154 -4.93 -5.60 10.00
C ARG A 154 -6.42 -5.53 9.74
N LEU A 155 -7.07 -4.40 10.03
CA LEU A 155 -8.49 -4.21 9.76
C LEU A 155 -8.79 -4.31 8.26
N PHE A 156 -8.00 -3.63 7.43
CA PHE A 156 -8.17 -3.68 5.97
C PHE A 156 -7.85 -5.05 5.39
N HIS A 157 -6.82 -5.73 5.91
CA HIS A 157 -6.47 -7.08 5.51
C HIS A 157 -7.58 -8.10 5.82
N ASP A 158 -8.08 -8.11 7.06
CA ASP A 158 -9.16 -9.02 7.45
C ASP A 158 -10.44 -8.70 6.65
N LEU A 159 -10.78 -7.42 6.45
CA LEU A 159 -11.88 -7.04 5.57
C LEU A 159 -11.64 -7.47 4.11
N ASP A 160 -10.43 -7.39 3.57
CA ASP A 160 -10.15 -7.84 2.20
C ASP A 160 -10.43 -9.35 2.07
N ILE A 161 -10.06 -10.14 3.10
CA ILE A 161 -10.35 -11.58 3.15
C ILE A 161 -11.86 -11.83 3.25
N TYR A 162 -12.56 -11.23 4.20
CA TYR A 162 -13.97 -11.53 4.47
C TYR A 162 -14.94 -10.88 3.47
N PHE A 163 -14.66 -9.65 3.04
CA PHE A 163 -15.53 -8.85 2.20
C PHE A 163 -15.25 -9.06 0.71
N ASN A 164 -13.97 -9.08 0.32
CA ASN A 164 -13.56 -9.21 -1.09
C ASN A 164 -13.21 -10.65 -1.50
N GLY A 165 -13.12 -11.60 -0.56
CA GLY A 165 -12.63 -12.94 -0.84
C GLY A 165 -11.14 -12.97 -1.22
N TYR A 166 -10.34 -12.06 -0.65
CA TYR A 166 -8.89 -12.04 -0.86
C TYR A 166 -8.26 -13.38 -0.47
N ASP A 167 -7.43 -13.90 -1.36
CA ASP A 167 -6.95 -15.27 -1.32
C ASP A 167 -5.73 -15.43 -0.41
N TYR A 168 -5.99 -15.30 0.89
CA TYR A 168 -5.03 -15.44 1.97
C TYR A 168 -5.73 -15.98 3.22
N ASP A 169 -5.09 -16.93 3.90
CA ASP A 169 -5.72 -17.76 4.94
C ASP A 169 -5.55 -17.21 6.35
N GLN A 170 -4.46 -16.50 6.61
CA GLN A 170 -4.21 -15.94 7.93
C GLN A 170 -5.10 -14.72 8.12
N THR A 171 -5.82 -14.63 9.23
CA THR A 171 -6.52 -13.43 9.69
C THR A 171 -5.97 -12.99 11.05
N TRP A 172 -6.25 -11.74 11.45
CA TRP A 172 -5.88 -11.23 12.77
C TRP A 172 -7.04 -11.21 13.77
N GLY A 173 -8.27 -11.42 13.30
CA GLY A 173 -9.48 -11.43 14.11
C GLY A 173 -9.76 -10.06 14.74
N VAL A 174 -9.48 -8.98 14.00
CA VAL A 174 -9.67 -7.61 14.49
C VAL A 174 -10.95 -6.95 13.97
N THR A 175 -11.58 -7.55 12.96
CA THR A 175 -12.89 -7.17 12.42
C THR A 175 -14.01 -7.83 13.22
N ASP A 176 -15.16 -7.16 13.29
CA ASP A 176 -16.41 -7.73 13.76
C ASP A 176 -17.09 -8.52 12.63
N PHE A 177 -16.88 -8.12 11.37
CA PHE A 177 -17.36 -8.83 10.19
C PHE A 177 -16.42 -9.99 9.81
N GLU A 178 -16.99 -11.19 9.64
CA GLU A 178 -16.26 -12.43 9.30
C GLU A 178 -16.81 -13.15 8.05
N GLY A 179 -17.67 -12.50 7.24
CA GLY A 179 -18.28 -13.08 6.05
C GLY A 179 -19.76 -13.47 6.22
N GLU A 180 -20.37 -14.06 5.19
CA GLU A 180 -21.74 -14.61 5.19
C GLU A 180 -21.77 -16.14 5.19
#